data_AF-E5GB32-F1
#
_entry.id   AF-E5GB32-F1
#
_cell.length_a   1.000
_cell.length_b   1.000
_cell.length_c   1.000
_cell.angle_alpha   90.00
_cell.angle_beta   90.00
_cell.angle_gamma   90.00
#
_symmetry.space_group_name_H-M   'P 1'
#
loop_
_entity.id
_entity.type
_entity.pdbx_description
1 polymer ?
#
loop_
_entity_poly.entity_id
_entity_poly.type
_entity_poly.pdbx_seq_one_letter_code
_entity_poly.pdbx_strand_id
1 'polypeptide(L)'
;MDVPTRWNSTFTMLDGAIKCQKTFERLEEHDPSYLPKDDIPTTEDWDNAKVFVKFLKTFSEVTMKFSASMSVTSNIFFHELCLIQEIIREYSSYENALLSQMTLSMQTKFNKYWGITTSEKTNLLLYVSVVLDPRYKLAYVNYCFNEFLEEDCAKIWTNKVEEAFRRLCDDYYMRMSKEKYSQTQSCTPIEGFGFQSQSEIPSISSSGSYKARATVHDRFKQSNKTCLDDAKTEVTRYLDEARIDCMGDEYLDLLTWWKVNASRFKIISQVARDIYSIPISTVPSESAFSTGGRVLDSFRSSLTPQTAEALICAQNWIQSKPLDDMTEEIDGAEEIDEGNILFEVRI
;
A
#
# COMPACT_ATOMS: atom_id res chain seq x y z
N MET A 1 6.32 -3.03 -28.83
CA MET A 1 5.64 -2.14 -29.80
C MET A 1 4.17 -2.07 -29.39
N ASP A 2 3.52 -0.91 -29.57
CA ASP A 2 2.23 -0.55 -28.97
C ASP A 2 1.15 -1.65 -29.01
N VAL A 3 0.46 -1.80 -27.88
CA VAL A 3 -0.70 -2.67 -27.71
C VAL A 3 -1.90 -1.74 -27.54
N PRO A 4 -2.83 -1.65 -28.52
CA PRO A 4 -3.89 -0.62 -28.54
C PRO A 4 -4.80 -0.57 -27.31
N THR A 5 -4.84 -1.64 -26.53
CA THR A 5 -5.64 -1.74 -25.31
C THR A 5 -4.87 -1.35 -24.03
N ARG A 6 -3.58 -1.04 -24.13
CA ARG A 6 -2.66 -0.82 -22.99
C ARG A 6 -1.97 0.54 -23.09
N TRP A 7 -2.47 1.49 -22.32
CA TRP A 7 -1.90 2.85 -22.24
C TRP A 7 -0.41 2.87 -21.86
N ASN A 8 0.08 1.91 -21.07
CA ASN A 8 1.51 1.76 -20.72
C ASN A 8 2.41 1.54 -21.94
N SER A 9 1.93 0.73 -22.90
CA SER A 9 2.68 0.45 -24.12
C SER A 9 2.70 1.65 -25.06
N THR A 10 1.58 2.37 -25.14
CA THR A 10 1.46 3.63 -25.87
C THR A 10 2.37 4.70 -25.27
N PHE A 11 2.39 4.83 -23.94
CA PHE A 11 3.29 5.74 -23.23
C PHE A 11 4.76 5.45 -23.56
N THR A 12 5.18 4.19 -23.40
CA THR A 12 6.58 3.78 -23.64
C THR A 12 6.98 4.00 -25.10
N MET A 13 6.08 3.69 -26.04
CA MET A 13 6.31 3.94 -27.46
C MET A 13 6.49 5.43 -27.75
N LEU A 14 5.58 6.28 -27.27
CA LEU A 14 5.64 7.72 -27.55
C LEU A 14 6.81 8.39 -26.84
N ASP A 15 7.11 8.02 -25.60
CA ASP A 15 8.29 8.53 -24.87
C ASP A 15 9.59 8.18 -25.59
N GLY A 16 9.69 6.96 -26.14
CA GLY A 16 10.81 6.55 -27.00
C GLY A 16 10.84 7.32 -28.34
N ALA A 17 9.69 7.45 -29.01
CA ALA A 17 9.59 8.12 -30.30
C ALA A 17 10.00 9.59 -30.22
N ILE A 18 9.56 10.31 -29.18
CA ILE A 18 9.91 11.72 -28.95
C ILE A 18 11.42 11.90 -28.77
N LYS A 19 12.10 10.99 -28.06
CA LYS A 19 13.57 11.01 -27.91
C LYS A 19 14.27 10.84 -29.26
N CYS A 20 13.64 10.12 -30.19
CA CYS A 20 14.12 9.87 -31.54
C CYS A 20 13.59 10.88 -32.59
N GLN A 21 12.88 11.95 -32.21
CA GLN A 21 12.27 12.91 -33.15
C GLN A 21 13.27 13.39 -34.21
N LYS A 22 14.47 13.84 -33.80
CA LYS A 22 15.53 14.29 -34.72
C LYS A 22 16.05 13.20 -35.67
N THR A 23 15.95 11.94 -35.25
CA THR A 23 16.33 10.80 -36.09
C THR A 23 15.29 10.57 -37.18
N PHE A 24 14.00 10.72 -36.86
CA PHE A 24 12.92 10.66 -37.86
C PHE A 24 13.01 11.80 -38.87
N GLU A 25 13.26 13.03 -38.41
CA GLU A 25 13.47 14.19 -39.29
C GLU A 25 14.62 13.96 -40.28
N ARG A 26 15.76 13.43 -39.82
CA ARG A 26 16.88 13.06 -40.69
C ARG A 26 16.58 11.90 -41.63
N LEU A 27 15.77 10.94 -41.19
CA LEU A 27 15.39 9.80 -42.02
C LEU A 27 14.54 10.27 -43.20
N GLU A 28 13.62 11.21 -42.97
CA GLU A 28 12.83 11.85 -44.03
C GLU A 28 13.71 12.58 -45.05
N GLU A 29 14.74 13.29 -44.58
CA GLU A 29 15.71 13.97 -45.47
C GLU A 29 16.50 12.99 -46.36
N HIS A 30 16.88 11.84 -45.82
CA HIS A 30 17.73 10.86 -46.50
C HIS A 30 16.97 9.83 -47.34
N ASP A 31 15.76 9.45 -46.92
CA ASP A 31 14.87 8.55 -47.64
C ASP A 31 13.43 9.12 -47.60
N PRO A 32 13.09 10.03 -48.52
CA PRO A 32 11.75 10.63 -48.58
C PRO A 32 10.61 9.64 -48.86
N SER A 33 10.91 8.35 -49.08
CA SER A 33 9.96 7.28 -49.34
C SER A 33 9.82 6.28 -48.19
N TYR A 34 10.47 6.51 -47.05
CA TYR A 34 10.41 5.60 -45.90
C TYR A 34 8.99 5.42 -45.34
N LEU A 35 8.13 6.43 -45.51
CA LEU A 35 6.70 6.39 -45.21
C LEU A 35 5.87 7.07 -46.31
N PRO A 36 4.59 6.68 -46.50
CA PRO A 36 3.65 7.48 -47.25
C PRO A 36 3.58 8.91 -46.70
N LYS A 37 3.44 9.92 -47.57
CA LYS A 37 3.47 11.34 -47.15
C LYS A 37 2.44 11.71 -46.09
N ASP A 38 1.27 11.06 -46.12
CA ASP A 38 0.19 11.30 -45.16
C ASP A 38 0.48 10.67 -43.78
N ASP A 39 1.48 9.79 -43.67
CA ASP A 39 1.86 9.09 -42.44
C ASP A 39 3.12 9.69 -41.78
N ILE A 40 3.73 10.72 -42.39
CA ILE A 40 4.89 11.41 -41.81
C ILE A 40 4.39 12.32 -40.68
N PRO A 41 4.89 12.14 -39.44
CA PRO A 41 4.45 12.95 -38.31
C PRO A 41 4.75 14.43 -38.52
N THR A 42 3.73 15.27 -38.40
CA THR A 42 3.87 16.73 -38.50
C THR A 42 4.41 17.34 -37.20
N THR A 43 4.81 18.62 -37.25
CA THR A 43 5.17 19.37 -36.03
C THR A 43 4.04 19.35 -34.99
N GLU A 44 2.79 19.45 -35.44
CA GLU A 44 1.62 19.41 -34.56
C GLU A 44 1.47 18.02 -33.89
N ASP A 45 1.73 16.93 -34.62
CA ASP A 45 1.70 15.58 -34.07
C ASP A 45 2.77 15.39 -32.97
N TRP A 46 3.98 15.91 -33.18
CA TRP A 46 5.04 15.87 -32.18
C TRP A 46 4.70 16.67 -30.93
N ASP A 47 4.08 17.84 -31.10
CA ASP A 47 3.67 18.67 -29.97
C ASP A 47 2.50 18.03 -29.20
N ASN A 48 1.52 17.46 -29.90
CA ASN A 48 0.46 16.66 -29.29
C ASN A 48 1.02 15.45 -28.53
N ALA A 49 1.98 14.72 -29.12
CA ALA A 49 2.63 13.58 -28.48
C ALA A 49 3.35 13.98 -27.19
N LYS A 50 4.06 15.11 -27.16
CA LYS A 50 4.74 15.61 -25.95
C LYS A 50 3.77 15.93 -24.83
N VAL A 51 2.66 16.60 -25.14
CA VAL A 51 1.63 16.90 -24.13
C VAL A 51 0.98 15.60 -23.63
N PHE A 52 0.70 14.65 -24.53
CA PHE A 52 0.10 13.38 -24.17
C PHE A 52 1.03 12.49 -23.33
N VAL A 53 2.33 12.44 -23.65
CA VAL A 53 3.33 11.74 -22.83
C VAL A 53 3.45 12.37 -21.45
N LYS A 54 3.43 13.71 -21.34
CA LYS A 54 3.41 14.39 -20.04
C LYS A 54 2.20 13.99 -19.19
N PHE A 55 1.02 13.89 -19.82
CA PHE A 55 -0.20 13.43 -19.16
C PHE A 55 -0.10 11.96 -18.70
N LEU A 56 0.29 11.04 -19.60
CA LEU A 56 0.41 9.61 -19.30
C LEU A 56 1.54 9.31 -18.30
N LYS A 57 2.57 10.15 -18.24
CA LYS A 57 3.70 9.99 -17.33
C LYS A 57 3.24 9.90 -15.88
N THR A 58 2.28 10.72 -15.46
CA THR A 58 1.80 10.64 -14.07
C THR A 58 1.12 9.31 -13.77
N PHE A 59 0.31 8.78 -14.69
CA PHE A 59 -0.30 7.46 -14.51
C PHE A 59 0.78 6.37 -14.44
N SER A 60 1.84 6.50 -15.25
CA SER A 60 3.00 5.60 -15.23
C SER A 60 3.70 5.62 -13.87
N GLU A 61 4.00 6.81 -13.36
CA GLU A 61 4.64 6.99 -12.05
C GLU A 61 3.77 6.45 -10.90
N VAL A 62 2.46 6.72 -10.91
CA VAL A 62 1.53 6.16 -9.91
C VAL A 62 1.50 4.64 -9.97
N THR A 63 1.44 4.07 -11.18
CA THR A 63 1.40 2.62 -11.38
C THR A 63 2.70 1.97 -10.89
N MET A 64 3.84 2.62 -11.13
CA MET A 64 5.13 2.17 -10.60
C MET A 64 5.15 2.17 -9.07
N LYS A 65 4.66 3.24 -8.43
CA LYS A 65 4.54 3.30 -6.96
C LYS A 65 3.65 2.18 -6.41
N PHE A 66 2.50 1.92 -7.05
CA PHE A 66 1.60 0.84 -6.66
C PHE A 66 2.17 -0.56 -6.87
N SER A 67 3.13 -0.70 -7.79
CA SER A 67 3.77 -1.97 -8.12
C SER A 67 4.96 -2.30 -7.22
N ALA A 68 5.33 -1.40 -6.30
CA ALA A 68 6.41 -1.63 -5.36
C ALA A 68 6.12 -2.85 -4.46
N SER A 69 7.12 -3.70 -4.28
CA SER A 69 7.02 -4.96 -3.51
C SER A 69 7.73 -4.91 -2.16
N MET A 70 8.69 -3.99 -1.99
CA MET A 70 9.56 -3.90 -0.80
C MET A 70 9.20 -2.75 0.14
N SER A 71 8.16 -1.99 -0.17
CA SER A 71 7.69 -0.86 0.63
C SER A 71 6.19 -0.94 0.85
N VAL A 72 5.70 -0.29 1.91
CA VAL A 72 4.26 -0.15 2.13
C VAL A 72 3.65 0.65 0.99
N THR A 73 2.62 0.09 0.34
CA THR A 73 1.90 0.75 -0.76
C THR A 73 0.48 1.15 -0.40
N SER A 74 -0.13 0.52 0.61
CA SER A 74 -1.53 0.78 0.94
C SER A 74 -1.75 2.20 1.51
N ASN A 75 -0.74 2.78 2.17
CA ASN A 75 -0.79 4.14 2.70
C ASN A 75 -0.77 5.21 1.60
N ILE A 76 -0.16 4.94 0.43
CA ILE A 76 -0.07 5.93 -0.65
C ILE A 76 -1.29 5.93 -1.58
N PHE A 77 -2.06 4.84 -1.59
CA PHE A 77 -3.15 4.62 -2.56
C PHE A 77 -4.08 5.83 -2.71
N PHE A 78 -4.63 6.31 -1.60
CA PHE A 78 -5.63 7.38 -1.66
C PHE A 78 -5.02 8.72 -2.09
N HIS A 79 -3.76 9.01 -1.70
CA HIS A 79 -3.04 10.20 -2.17
C HIS A 79 -2.89 10.19 -3.68
N GLU A 80 -2.42 9.08 -4.24
CA GLU A 80 -2.23 8.94 -5.68
C GLU A 80 -3.56 8.91 -6.44
N LEU A 81 -4.63 8.39 -5.81
CA LEU A 81 -5.98 8.44 -6.37
C LEU A 81 -6.49 9.88 -6.50
N CYS A 82 -6.31 10.70 -5.46
CA CYS A 82 -6.61 12.12 -5.49
C CYS A 82 -5.77 12.86 -6.55
N LEU A 83 -4.48 12.51 -6.68
CA LEU A 83 -3.60 13.07 -7.71
C LEU A 83 -4.10 12.76 -9.13
N ILE A 84 -4.47 11.50 -9.40
CA ILE A 84 -5.03 11.11 -10.69
C ILE A 84 -6.31 11.89 -10.98
N GLN A 85 -7.21 12.00 -10.00
CA GLN A 85 -8.46 12.74 -10.16
C GLN A 85 -8.21 14.22 -10.46
N GLU A 86 -7.23 14.84 -9.81
CA GLU A 86 -6.84 16.23 -10.06
C GLU A 86 -6.30 16.42 -11.48
N ILE A 87 -5.42 15.55 -11.93
CA ILE A 87 -4.83 15.63 -13.27
C ILE A 87 -5.90 15.42 -14.34
N ILE A 88 -6.83 14.49 -14.14
CA ILE A 88 -7.98 14.32 -15.04
C ILE A 88 -8.82 15.61 -15.06
N ARG A 89 -9.04 16.24 -13.90
CA ARG A 89 -9.79 17.50 -13.82
C ARG A 89 -9.08 18.64 -14.57
N GLU A 90 -7.77 18.80 -14.36
CA GLU A 90 -6.93 19.80 -15.02
C GLU A 90 -6.92 19.62 -16.54
N TYR A 91 -6.69 18.40 -17.03
CA TYR A 91 -6.62 18.15 -18.47
C TYR A 91 -7.99 18.15 -19.17
N SER A 92 -9.09 18.03 -18.41
CA SER A 92 -10.45 18.17 -18.97
C SER A 92 -10.74 19.61 -19.41
N SER A 93 -10.17 20.61 -18.73
CA SER A 93 -10.32 22.03 -19.08
C SER A 93 -9.17 22.59 -19.93
N TYR A 94 -8.30 21.71 -20.45
CA TYR A 94 -7.13 22.11 -21.22
C TYR A 94 -7.49 22.63 -22.61
N GLU A 95 -6.67 23.54 -23.15
CA GLU A 95 -6.93 24.21 -24.44
C GLU A 95 -6.93 23.25 -25.64
N ASN A 96 -6.20 22.13 -25.55
CA ASN A 96 -6.15 21.12 -26.59
C ASN A 96 -7.44 20.28 -26.60
N ALA A 97 -8.27 20.45 -27.63
CA ALA A 97 -9.57 19.79 -27.77
C ALA A 97 -9.48 18.25 -27.76
N LEU A 98 -8.43 17.68 -28.36
CA LEU A 98 -8.24 16.22 -28.42
C LEU A 98 -7.97 15.66 -27.03
N LEU A 99 -7.07 16.30 -26.26
CA LEU A 99 -6.77 15.89 -24.89
C LEU A 99 -7.95 16.12 -23.95
N SER A 100 -8.67 17.24 -24.08
CA SER A 100 -9.88 17.50 -23.30
C SER A 100 -10.94 16.42 -23.52
N GLN A 101 -11.24 16.07 -24.78
CA GLN A 101 -12.24 15.04 -25.10
C GLN A 101 -11.84 13.66 -24.58
N MET A 102 -10.57 13.29 -24.73
CA MET A 102 -10.03 12.03 -24.21
C MET A 102 -10.11 12.00 -22.68
N THR A 103 -9.75 13.09 -22.01
CA THR A 103 -9.76 13.18 -20.55
C THR A 103 -11.17 13.08 -19.98
N LEU A 104 -12.18 13.63 -20.65
CA LEU A 104 -13.60 13.42 -20.30
C LEU A 104 -14.01 11.94 -20.39
N SER A 105 -13.53 11.21 -21.40
CA SER A 105 -13.76 9.76 -21.50
C SER A 105 -13.06 9.00 -20.37
N MET A 106 -11.83 9.40 -20.02
CA MET A 106 -11.09 8.84 -18.89
C MET A 106 -11.76 9.13 -17.56
N GLN A 107 -12.29 10.34 -17.35
CA GLN A 107 -13.05 10.73 -16.17
C GLN A 107 -14.28 9.84 -15.97
N THR A 108 -14.99 9.53 -17.06
CA THR A 108 -16.14 8.62 -17.03
C THR A 108 -15.74 7.23 -16.57
N LYS A 109 -14.61 6.70 -17.09
CA LYS A 109 -14.08 5.39 -16.65
C LYS A 109 -13.56 5.44 -15.21
N PHE A 110 -12.87 6.51 -14.84
CA PHE A 110 -12.36 6.71 -13.49
C PHE A 110 -13.51 6.70 -12.47
N ASN A 111 -14.56 7.49 -12.70
CA ASN A 111 -15.73 7.52 -11.83
C ASN A 111 -16.47 6.18 -11.77
N LYS A 112 -16.46 5.40 -12.86
CA LYS A 112 -17.06 4.06 -12.87
C LYS A 112 -16.34 3.07 -11.94
N TYR A 113 -15.00 3.08 -11.92
CA TYR A 113 -14.21 2.09 -11.18
C TYR A 113 -13.74 2.57 -9.81
N TRP A 114 -13.39 3.85 -9.70
CA TRP A 114 -12.71 4.46 -8.57
C TRP A 114 -13.43 5.69 -8.01
N GLY A 115 -14.60 6.04 -8.57
CA GLY A 115 -15.38 7.16 -8.08
C GLY A 115 -15.75 6.98 -6.62
N ILE A 116 -15.35 7.96 -5.80
CA ILE A 116 -15.45 7.93 -4.33
C ILE A 116 -16.91 7.68 -3.87
N THR A 117 -17.91 8.07 -4.67
CA THR A 117 -19.35 7.98 -4.33
C THR A 117 -20.14 6.92 -5.10
N THR A 118 -19.62 6.41 -6.21
CA THR A 118 -20.38 5.57 -7.15
C THR A 118 -20.30 4.08 -6.85
N SER A 119 -19.31 3.64 -6.08
CA SER A 119 -19.12 2.22 -5.80
C SER A 119 -19.49 1.89 -4.35
N GLU A 120 -20.66 1.27 -4.17
CA GLU A 120 -21.03 0.55 -2.93
C GLU A 120 -19.99 -0.54 -2.55
N LYS A 121 -19.07 -0.87 -3.46
CA LYS A 121 -18.02 -1.88 -3.31
C LYS A 121 -16.65 -1.29 -2.93
N THR A 122 -16.57 0.00 -2.63
CA THR A 122 -15.28 0.62 -2.28
C THR A 122 -14.75 0.05 -0.96
N ASN A 123 -13.55 -0.51 -1.00
CA ASN A 123 -12.92 -1.08 0.19
C ASN A 123 -12.46 0.04 1.13
N LEU A 124 -13.15 0.21 2.26
CA LEU A 124 -12.85 1.25 3.24
C LEU A 124 -11.44 1.14 3.84
N LEU A 125 -10.82 -0.04 3.79
CA LEU A 125 -9.45 -0.25 4.28
C LEU A 125 -8.42 0.61 3.53
N LEU A 126 -8.71 0.97 2.28
CA LEU A 126 -7.87 1.86 1.46
C LEU A 126 -7.81 3.30 1.99
N TYR A 127 -8.81 3.71 2.75
CA TYR A 127 -8.83 5.00 3.44
C TYR A 127 -8.32 4.86 4.88
N VAL A 128 -8.62 3.74 5.53
CA VAL A 128 -8.10 3.44 6.87
C VAL A 128 -6.57 3.40 6.89
N SER A 129 -5.93 2.93 5.81
CA SER A 129 -4.46 2.96 5.69
C SER A 129 -3.87 4.38 5.82
N VAL A 130 -4.57 5.40 5.33
CA VAL A 130 -4.20 6.82 5.49
C VAL A 130 -4.56 7.35 6.88
N VAL A 131 -5.67 6.90 7.47
CA VAL A 131 -6.01 7.22 8.87
C VAL A 131 -4.91 6.74 9.81
N LEU A 132 -4.33 5.56 9.54
CA LEU A 132 -3.21 4.98 10.28
C LEU A 132 -1.88 5.72 10.08
N ASP A 133 -1.79 6.65 9.11
CA ASP A 133 -0.61 7.49 8.97
C ASP A 133 -0.71 8.67 9.95
N PRO A 134 0.22 8.79 10.93
CA PRO A 134 0.15 9.83 11.95
C PRO A 134 0.31 11.26 11.41
N ARG A 135 0.75 11.40 10.16
CA ARG A 135 0.87 12.70 9.46
C ARG A 135 -0.46 13.19 8.91
N TYR A 136 -1.37 12.27 8.58
CA TYR A 136 -2.59 12.57 7.84
C TYR A 136 -3.84 12.39 8.70
N LYS A 137 -4.01 11.19 9.27
CA LYS A 137 -5.16 10.81 10.09
C LYS A 137 -6.50 11.08 9.38
N LEU A 138 -7.59 11.05 10.13
CA LEU A 138 -8.94 11.30 9.62
C LEU A 138 -9.10 12.72 9.04
N ALA A 139 -8.35 13.70 9.54
CA ALA A 139 -8.42 15.08 9.08
C ALA A 139 -8.06 15.22 7.59
N TYR A 140 -7.00 14.54 7.14
CA TYR A 140 -6.61 14.54 5.73
C TYR A 140 -7.62 13.80 4.86
N VAL A 141 -8.14 12.66 5.33
CA VAL A 141 -9.18 11.91 4.59
C VAL A 141 -10.41 12.78 4.36
N ASN A 142 -10.85 13.49 5.41
CA ASN A 142 -11.95 14.44 5.30
C ASN A 142 -11.63 15.60 4.35
N TYR A 143 -10.41 16.15 4.41
CA TYR A 143 -9.97 17.18 3.48
C TYR A 143 -10.10 16.71 2.02
N CYS A 144 -9.51 15.56 1.67
CA CYS A 144 -9.60 15.01 0.32
C CYS A 144 -11.05 14.76 -0.12
N PHE A 145 -11.92 14.25 0.76
CA PHE A 145 -13.33 14.10 0.39
C PHE A 145 -14.02 15.43 0.12
N ASN A 146 -13.72 16.50 0.86
CA ASN A 146 -14.29 17.83 0.60
C ASN A 146 -13.76 18.47 -0.69
N GLU A 147 -12.56 18.10 -1.15
CA GLU A 147 -12.01 18.60 -2.42
C GLU A 147 -12.74 18.06 -3.66
N PHE A 148 -13.34 16.86 -3.55
CA PHE A 148 -13.92 16.14 -4.68
C PHE A 148 -15.42 15.87 -4.56
N LEU A 149 -16.02 16.01 -3.37
CA LEU A 149 -17.43 15.75 -3.09
C LEU A 149 -18.12 16.97 -2.50
N GLU A 150 -19.46 17.00 -2.61
CA GLU A 150 -20.28 17.93 -1.84
C GLU A 150 -20.09 17.71 -0.33
N GLU A 151 -20.18 18.79 0.46
CA GLU A 151 -19.84 18.80 1.89
C GLU A 151 -20.60 17.72 2.70
N ASP A 152 -21.89 17.52 2.42
CA ASP A 152 -22.70 16.51 3.10
C ASP A 152 -22.25 15.08 2.73
N CYS A 153 -21.93 14.84 1.47
CA CYS A 153 -21.37 13.56 1.01
C CYS A 153 -20.00 13.30 1.64
N ALA A 154 -19.14 14.32 1.69
CA ALA A 154 -17.81 14.23 2.31
C ALA A 154 -17.92 13.83 3.78
N LYS A 155 -18.81 14.47 4.55
CA LYS A 155 -19.09 14.11 5.96
C LYS A 155 -19.55 12.67 6.11
N ILE A 156 -20.48 12.21 5.26
CA ILE A 156 -20.98 10.82 5.30
C ILE A 156 -19.83 9.82 5.07
N TRP A 157 -18.98 10.08 4.09
CA TRP A 157 -17.85 9.18 3.77
C TRP A 157 -16.76 9.21 4.84
N THR A 158 -16.41 10.39 5.37
CA THR A 158 -15.49 10.50 6.52
C THR A 158 -15.99 9.68 7.70
N ASN A 159 -17.29 9.77 8.03
CA ASN A 159 -17.89 8.99 9.12
C ASN A 159 -17.84 7.48 8.85
N LYS A 160 -18.09 7.05 7.61
CA LYS A 160 -17.95 5.62 7.22
C LYS A 160 -16.53 5.10 7.43
N VAL A 161 -15.52 5.89 7.04
CA VAL A 161 -14.11 5.53 7.24
C VAL A 161 -13.75 5.47 8.72
N GLU A 162 -14.21 6.45 9.51
CA GLU A 162 -14.00 6.46 10.96
C GLU A 162 -14.67 5.25 11.64
N GLU A 163 -15.91 4.93 11.28
CA GLU A 163 -16.63 3.77 11.80
C GLU A 163 -15.92 2.46 11.44
N ALA A 164 -15.45 2.33 10.20
CA ALA A 164 -14.67 1.16 9.77
C ALA A 164 -13.37 1.02 10.56
N PHE A 165 -12.65 2.12 10.78
CA PHE A 165 -11.43 2.13 11.60
C PHE A 165 -11.70 1.73 13.05
N ARG A 166 -12.74 2.30 13.67
CA ARG A 166 -13.16 1.98 15.04
C ARG A 166 -13.56 0.51 15.18
N ARG A 167 -14.39 0.01 14.25
CA ARG A 167 -14.81 -1.39 14.21
C ARG A 167 -13.62 -2.34 14.08
N LEU A 168 -12.65 -2.01 13.22
CA LEU A 168 -11.43 -2.80 13.06
C LEU A 168 -10.64 -2.85 14.37
N CYS A 169 -10.49 -1.73 15.07
CA CYS A 169 -9.83 -1.69 16.37
C CYS A 169 -10.58 -2.51 17.43
N ASP A 170 -11.92 -2.43 17.46
CA ASP A 170 -12.75 -3.23 18.37
C ASP A 170 -12.61 -4.74 18.10
N ASP A 171 -12.53 -5.15 16.83
CA ASP A 171 -12.33 -6.55 16.44
C ASP A 171 -10.96 -7.08 16.89
N TYR A 172 -9.89 -6.31 16.67
CA TYR A 172 -8.54 -6.66 17.15
C TYR A 172 -8.49 -6.72 18.67
N TYR A 173 -9.14 -5.77 19.34
CA TYR A 173 -9.28 -5.78 20.78
C TYR A 173 -9.93 -7.06 21.31
N MET A 174 -11.04 -7.47 20.70
CA MET A 174 -11.75 -8.69 21.06
C MET A 174 -10.91 -9.95 20.83
N ARG A 175 -10.07 -9.99 19.78
CA ARG A 175 -9.13 -11.10 19.55
C ARG A 175 -8.06 -11.17 20.64
N MET A 176 -7.42 -10.05 20.94
CA MET A 176 -6.37 -9.96 21.97
C MET A 176 -6.87 -10.33 23.38
N SER A 177 -8.12 -9.97 23.71
CA SER A 177 -8.69 -10.31 25.02
C SER A 177 -8.98 -11.81 25.15
N LYS A 178 -9.43 -12.47 24.08
CA LYS A 178 -9.63 -13.93 24.04
C LYS A 178 -8.30 -14.69 24.19
N GLU A 179 -7.26 -14.27 23.49
CA GLU A 179 -5.93 -14.91 23.56
C GLU A 179 -5.34 -14.88 24.98
N LYS A 180 -5.52 -13.77 25.70
CA LYS A 180 -5.10 -13.66 27.11
C LYS A 180 -5.84 -14.65 28.01
N TYR A 181 -7.13 -14.83 27.79
CA TYR A 181 -7.94 -15.78 28.56
C TYR A 181 -7.52 -17.24 28.30
N SER A 182 -7.20 -17.58 27.05
CA SER A 182 -6.73 -18.92 26.67
C SER A 182 -5.34 -19.25 27.23
N GLN A 183 -4.44 -18.28 27.33
CA GLN A 183 -3.11 -18.47 27.94
C GLN A 183 -3.18 -18.63 29.47
N THR A 184 -4.19 -18.06 30.15
CA THR A 184 -4.36 -18.24 31.60
C THR A 184 -4.95 -19.61 32.00
N GLN A 185 -5.62 -20.33 31.09
CA GLN A 185 -6.19 -21.65 31.40
C GLN A 185 -5.22 -22.82 31.12
N SER A 186 -4.08 -22.58 30.46
CA SER A 186 -3.13 -23.62 30.05
C SER A 186 -1.99 -23.88 31.06
N CYS A 187 -1.96 -23.18 32.19
CA CYS A 187 -1.06 -23.50 33.31
C CYS A 187 -1.79 -24.35 34.35
N THR A 188 -1.91 -25.65 34.12
CA THR A 188 -2.15 -26.60 35.23
C THR A 188 -0.83 -26.82 35.97
N PRO A 189 -0.79 -26.75 37.31
CA PRO A 189 0.37 -27.21 38.06
C PRO A 189 0.48 -28.72 37.85
N ILE A 190 1.56 -29.17 37.23
CA ILE A 190 1.92 -30.60 37.23
C ILE A 190 2.37 -30.91 38.67
N GLU A 191 1.46 -31.51 39.45
CA GLU A 191 1.82 -32.22 40.68
C GLU A 191 2.53 -33.51 40.28
N GLY A 192 3.82 -33.63 40.60
CA GLY A 192 4.56 -34.85 40.33
C GLY A 192 6.03 -34.86 40.75
N PHE A 193 6.26 -35.38 41.95
CA PHE A 193 7.48 -35.98 42.50
C PHE A 193 8.66 -35.09 42.89
N GLY A 194 8.92 -35.12 44.21
CA GLY A 194 9.94 -34.33 44.87
C GLY A 194 11.33 -34.97 44.89
N PHE A 195 12.30 -34.10 45.16
CA PHE A 195 13.54 -34.43 45.84
C PHE A 195 13.77 -33.35 46.90
N GLN A 196 13.65 -33.74 48.17
CA GLN A 196 14.09 -32.91 49.29
C GLN A 196 15.62 -32.90 49.31
N SER A 197 16.22 -31.72 49.28
CA SER A 197 17.53 -31.48 49.88
C SER A 197 17.41 -30.24 50.76
N GLN A 198 17.67 -30.43 52.05
CA GLN A 198 17.63 -29.40 53.08
C GLN A 198 18.90 -28.52 53.05
N SER A 199 18.77 -27.35 53.72
CA SER A 199 19.79 -26.37 54.13
C SER A 199 20.16 -25.35 53.03
N GLU A 200 20.16 -24.02 53.21
CA GLU A 200 20.49 -23.17 54.37
C GLU A 200 19.83 -21.76 54.31
N ILE A 201 19.56 -21.20 55.51
CA ILE A 201 19.51 -19.78 55.96
C ILE A 201 18.63 -18.75 55.20
N PRO A 202 17.62 -18.11 55.87
CA PRO A 202 16.85 -17.02 55.27
C PRO A 202 17.60 -15.68 55.40
N SER A 203 18.26 -15.24 54.32
CA SER A 203 18.67 -13.84 54.20
C SER A 203 17.42 -12.97 53.95
N ILE A 204 17.14 -12.06 54.89
CA ILE A 204 16.13 -11.02 54.77
C ILE A 204 16.59 -10.06 53.65
N SER A 205 16.28 -10.41 52.41
CA SER A 205 16.30 -9.45 51.31
C SER A 205 14.91 -8.81 51.23
N SER A 206 14.89 -7.49 51.14
CA SER A 206 13.69 -6.66 50.98
C SER A 206 12.85 -6.98 49.72
N SER A 207 13.24 -8.01 48.95
CA SER A 207 12.68 -8.41 47.65
C SER A 207 11.19 -8.73 47.66
N GLY A 208 10.62 -9.17 48.80
CA GLY A 208 9.20 -9.49 48.90
C GLY A 208 8.28 -8.26 48.84
N SER A 209 8.74 -7.11 49.34
CA SER A 209 7.97 -5.87 49.40
C SER A 209 7.71 -5.28 48.01
N TYR A 210 8.72 -5.30 47.13
CA TYR A 210 8.60 -4.75 45.77
C TYR A 210 7.71 -5.61 44.87
N LYS A 211 7.82 -6.94 44.99
CA LYS A 211 6.93 -7.87 44.28
C LYS A 211 5.48 -7.68 44.72
N ALA A 212 5.23 -7.63 46.03
CA ALA A 212 3.88 -7.39 46.56
C ALA A 212 3.32 -6.01 46.16
N ARG A 213 4.14 -4.95 46.15
CA ARG A 213 3.75 -3.62 45.65
C ARG A 213 3.41 -3.64 44.16
N ALA A 214 4.21 -4.33 43.33
CA ALA A 214 3.91 -4.50 41.91
C ALA A 214 2.58 -5.26 41.72
N THR A 215 2.34 -6.34 42.48
CA THR A 215 1.09 -7.12 42.38
C THR A 215 -0.15 -6.34 42.85
N VAL A 216 0.00 -5.44 43.83
CA VAL A 216 -1.11 -4.55 44.27
C VAL A 216 -1.34 -3.46 43.24
N HIS A 217 -0.30 -2.90 42.65
CA HIS A 217 -0.40 -1.89 41.59
C HIS A 217 -1.00 -2.45 40.31
N ASP A 218 -0.64 -3.68 39.93
CA ASP A 218 -1.23 -4.38 38.79
C ASP A 218 -2.71 -4.68 39.02
N ARG A 219 -3.08 -5.16 40.23
CA ARG A 219 -4.49 -5.36 40.61
C ARG A 219 -5.30 -4.06 40.62
N PHE A 220 -4.73 -2.95 41.06
CA PHE A 220 -5.37 -1.63 41.00
C PHE A 220 -5.56 -1.14 39.55
N LYS A 221 -4.57 -1.36 38.68
CA LYS A 221 -4.69 -1.08 37.24
C LYS A 221 -5.76 -1.95 36.57
N GLN A 222 -5.95 -3.18 37.03
CA GLN A 222 -7.01 -4.07 36.54
C GLN A 222 -8.39 -3.77 37.15
N SER A 223 -8.49 -3.23 38.36
CA SER A 223 -9.78 -2.99 39.02
C SER A 223 -10.52 -1.74 38.52
N ASN A 224 -9.80 -0.77 37.96
CA ASN A 224 -10.37 0.51 37.49
C ASN A 224 -10.54 0.59 35.96
N LYS A 225 -10.30 -0.49 35.21
CA LYS A 225 -10.24 -0.48 33.75
C LYS A 225 -11.18 -1.51 33.16
N THR A 226 -12.31 -1.07 32.63
CA THR A 226 -13.11 -1.93 31.75
C THR A 226 -12.32 -2.14 30.46
N CYS A 227 -12.29 -3.39 30.04
CA CYS A 227 -11.48 -3.87 28.95
C CYS A 227 -11.81 -3.09 27.63
N LEU A 228 -13.08 -2.81 27.37
CA LEU A 228 -13.57 -2.02 26.22
C LEU A 228 -13.15 -0.54 26.23
N ASP A 229 -12.84 0.02 27.41
CA ASP A 229 -12.40 1.42 27.50
C ASP A 229 -11.01 1.59 26.87
N ASP A 230 -10.15 0.56 26.90
CA ASP A 230 -8.79 0.67 26.35
C ASP A 230 -8.78 0.88 24.84
N ALA A 231 -9.67 0.22 24.08
CA ALA A 231 -9.75 0.39 22.63
C ALA A 231 -10.35 1.74 22.23
N LYS A 232 -11.48 2.11 22.85
CA LYS A 232 -12.15 3.38 22.60
C LYS A 232 -11.28 4.56 23.01
N THR A 233 -10.60 4.46 24.16
CA THR A 233 -9.66 5.50 24.61
C THR A 233 -8.40 5.55 23.74
N GLU A 234 -7.90 4.42 23.23
CA GLU A 234 -6.74 4.40 22.33
C GLU A 234 -7.04 5.06 20.98
N VAL A 235 -8.17 4.71 20.34
CA VAL A 235 -8.60 5.31 19.06
C VAL A 235 -8.85 6.79 19.20
N THR A 236 -9.64 7.20 20.19
CA THR A 236 -9.91 8.63 20.43
C THR A 236 -8.62 9.39 20.71
N ARG A 237 -7.74 8.87 21.57
CA ARG A 237 -6.43 9.50 21.82
C ARG A 237 -5.58 9.61 20.55
N TYR A 238 -5.54 8.57 19.71
CA TYR A 238 -4.79 8.62 18.45
C TYR A 238 -5.32 9.70 17.51
N LEU A 239 -6.64 9.79 17.35
CA LEU A 239 -7.29 10.77 16.47
C LEU A 239 -7.14 12.20 17.00
N ASP A 240 -7.16 12.39 18.32
CA ASP A 240 -7.03 13.69 18.98
C ASP A 240 -5.58 14.18 19.09
N GLU A 241 -4.60 13.28 19.12
CA GLU A 241 -3.19 13.65 19.14
C GLU A 241 -2.84 14.48 17.89
N ALA A 242 -1.99 15.49 18.06
CA ALA A 242 -1.52 16.31 16.95
C ALA A 242 -0.91 15.43 15.83
N ARG A 243 -1.11 15.85 14.59
CA ARG A 243 -0.44 15.23 13.44
C ARG A 243 1.07 15.50 13.55
N ILE A 244 1.88 14.57 13.07
CA ILE A 244 3.32 14.75 13.04
C ILE A 244 3.65 15.77 11.94
N ASP A 245 4.29 16.86 12.33
CA ASP A 245 4.83 17.83 11.38
C ASP A 245 6.02 17.21 10.65
N CYS A 246 5.91 17.11 9.33
CA CYS A 246 7.03 16.71 8.49
C CYS A 246 7.75 17.99 8.10
N MET A 247 8.84 18.30 8.80
CA MET A 247 9.74 19.38 8.39
C MET A 247 10.60 18.86 7.24
N GLY A 248 10.09 18.90 6.01
CA GLY A 248 10.82 18.54 4.78
C GLY A 248 10.52 17.16 4.20
N ASP A 249 11.37 16.74 3.26
CA ASP A 249 11.27 15.51 2.44
C ASP A 249 11.72 14.24 3.20
N GLU A 250 11.61 14.24 4.54
CA GLU A 250 12.00 13.09 5.35
C GLU A 250 11.00 11.94 5.17
N TYR A 251 11.49 10.84 4.59
CA TYR A 251 10.75 9.59 4.49
C TYR A 251 10.45 9.03 5.89
N LEU A 252 9.17 9.03 6.28
CA LEU A 252 8.72 8.39 7.50
C LEU A 252 8.46 6.90 7.25
N ASP A 253 9.31 6.03 7.79
CA ASP A 253 9.03 4.59 7.86
C ASP A 253 7.87 4.33 8.85
N LEU A 254 6.68 4.13 8.29
CA LEU A 254 5.46 3.89 9.05
C LEU A 254 5.51 2.62 9.90
N LEU A 255 6.14 1.55 9.41
CA LEU A 255 6.21 0.30 10.16
C LEU A 255 7.13 0.46 11.38
N THR A 256 8.27 1.13 11.19
CA THR A 256 9.16 1.46 12.30
C THR A 256 8.49 2.41 13.29
N TRP A 257 7.75 3.42 12.81
CA TRP A 257 7.01 4.34 13.67
C TRP A 257 5.97 3.61 14.54
N TRP A 258 5.18 2.72 13.94
CA TRP A 258 4.18 1.92 14.66
C TRP A 258 4.83 0.93 15.63
N LYS A 259 5.98 0.35 15.26
CA LYS A 259 6.75 -0.53 16.15
C LYS A 259 7.23 0.20 17.40
N VAL A 260 7.76 1.42 17.26
CA VAL A 260 8.20 2.26 18.40
C VAL A 260 7.02 2.67 19.27
N ASN A 261 5.88 3.00 18.65
CA ASN A 261 4.69 3.47 19.36
C ASN A 261 3.74 2.35 19.81
N ALA A 262 4.07 1.08 19.58
CA ALA A 262 3.22 -0.07 19.93
C ALA A 262 2.90 -0.18 21.44
N SER A 263 3.79 0.31 22.30
CA SER A 263 3.55 0.35 23.75
C SER A 263 2.44 1.34 24.15
N ARG A 264 2.33 2.46 23.40
CA ARG A 264 1.30 3.49 23.56
C ARG A 264 0.01 3.07 22.87
N PHE A 265 0.11 2.60 21.63
CA PHE A 265 -1.02 2.19 20.80
C PHE A 265 -0.98 0.69 20.52
N LYS A 266 -1.44 -0.12 21.47
CA LYS A 266 -1.28 -1.59 21.43
C LYS A 266 -2.18 -2.25 20.39
N ILE A 267 -3.37 -1.68 20.19
CA ILE A 267 -4.39 -2.22 19.28
C ILE A 267 -4.13 -1.67 17.89
N ILE A 268 -3.96 -0.35 17.78
CA ILE A 268 -3.80 0.32 16.49
C ILE A 268 -2.48 -0.09 15.83
N SER A 269 -1.40 -0.33 16.58
CA SER A 269 -0.14 -0.82 15.99
C SER A 269 -0.27 -2.20 15.33
N GLN A 270 -1.14 -3.08 15.84
CA GLN A 270 -1.41 -4.37 15.21
C GLN A 270 -2.27 -4.21 13.97
N VAL A 271 -3.29 -3.36 14.05
CA VAL A 271 -4.10 -2.98 12.88
C VAL A 271 -3.21 -2.40 11.79
N ALA A 272 -2.32 -1.47 12.13
CA ALA A 272 -1.39 -0.84 11.21
C ALA A 272 -0.46 -1.84 10.54
N ARG A 273 0.16 -2.74 11.33
CA ARG A 273 1.04 -3.79 10.80
C ARG A 273 0.32 -4.64 9.76
N ASP A 274 -0.89 -5.08 10.07
CA ASP A 274 -1.60 -6.02 9.20
C ASP A 274 -2.18 -5.30 7.96
N ILE A 275 -2.65 -4.05 8.08
CA ILE A 275 -3.13 -3.25 6.93
C ILE A 275 -1.98 -2.81 6.01
N TYR A 276 -0.82 -2.44 6.55
CA TYR A 276 0.35 -2.06 5.75
C TYR A 276 1.06 -3.25 5.10
N SER A 277 0.73 -4.48 5.52
CA SER A 277 1.21 -5.69 4.84
C SER A 277 0.41 -6.04 3.59
N ILE A 278 -0.71 -5.35 3.32
CA ILE A 278 -1.56 -5.59 2.15
C ILE A 278 -0.97 -4.82 0.95
N PRO A 279 -0.45 -5.50 -0.09
CA PRO A 279 -0.05 -4.83 -1.32
C PRO A 279 -1.29 -4.30 -2.05
N ILE A 280 -1.16 -3.13 -2.67
CA ILE A 280 -2.27 -2.51 -3.40
C ILE A 280 -2.44 -3.09 -4.82
N SER A 281 -1.39 -3.73 -5.33
CA SER A 281 -1.31 -4.30 -6.67
C SER A 281 -1.00 -5.79 -6.62
N THR A 282 -1.45 -6.53 -7.64
CA THR A 282 -1.08 -7.93 -7.88
C THR A 282 0.28 -8.05 -8.56
N VAL A 283 0.86 -6.96 -9.06
CA VAL A 283 2.14 -6.95 -9.78
C VAL A 283 3.28 -7.64 -9.02
N PRO A 284 3.46 -7.49 -7.70
CA PRO A 284 4.46 -8.26 -6.96
C PRO A 284 4.26 -9.78 -7.09
N SER A 285 3.02 -10.25 -7.05
CA SER A 285 2.72 -11.68 -7.23
C SER A 285 2.91 -12.11 -8.69
N GLU A 286 2.51 -11.29 -9.66
CA GLU A 286 2.72 -11.57 -11.08
C GLU A 286 4.21 -11.59 -11.45
N SER A 287 5.02 -10.71 -10.86
CA SER A 287 6.48 -10.70 -11.01
C SER A 287 7.12 -11.98 -10.45
N ALA A 288 6.63 -12.48 -9.31
CA ALA A 288 7.05 -13.78 -8.77
C ALA A 288 6.72 -14.93 -9.74
N PHE A 289 5.57 -14.89 -10.42
CA PHE A 289 5.19 -15.90 -11.43
C PHE A 289 5.94 -15.74 -12.76
N SER A 290 6.25 -14.51 -13.18
CA SER A 290 7.06 -14.23 -14.37
C SER A 290 8.50 -14.69 -14.18
N THR A 291 9.07 -14.45 -12.98
CA THR A 291 10.35 -15.06 -12.56
C THR A 291 10.25 -16.59 -12.50
N GLY A 292 9.08 -17.11 -12.12
CA GLY A 292 8.74 -18.53 -12.20
C GLY A 292 8.91 -19.12 -13.60
N GLY A 293 8.68 -18.35 -14.67
CA GLY A 293 8.94 -18.77 -16.06
C GLY A 293 10.44 -19.02 -16.35
N ARG A 294 11.35 -18.33 -15.65
CA ARG A 294 12.80 -18.58 -15.73
C ARG A 294 13.22 -19.81 -14.90
N VAL A 295 12.49 -20.11 -13.83
CA VAL A 295 12.68 -21.33 -13.02
C VAL A 295 12.09 -22.57 -13.72
N LEU A 296 10.97 -22.38 -14.42
CA LEU A 296 10.25 -23.35 -15.24
C LEU A 296 10.45 -23.06 -16.74
N ASP A 297 11.71 -23.00 -17.17
CA ASP A 297 12.00 -22.95 -18.61
C ASP A 297 11.56 -24.26 -19.29
N SER A 298 11.37 -24.23 -20.61
CA SER A 298 11.09 -25.35 -21.51
C SER A 298 11.89 -26.63 -21.18
N PHE A 299 13.15 -26.48 -20.72
CA PHE A 299 14.05 -27.57 -20.31
C PHE A 299 13.87 -28.08 -18.86
N ARG A 300 13.10 -27.38 -18.01
CA ARG A 300 12.84 -27.69 -16.58
C ARG A 300 11.37 -28.01 -16.29
N SER A 301 10.57 -28.28 -17.32
CA SER A 301 9.14 -28.64 -17.26
C SER A 301 8.82 -29.96 -16.53
N SER A 302 9.83 -30.73 -16.10
CA SER A 302 9.66 -31.99 -15.35
C SER A 302 9.64 -31.82 -13.82
N LEU A 303 9.71 -30.59 -13.29
CA LEU A 303 9.62 -30.34 -11.86
C LEU A 303 8.21 -30.64 -11.33
N THR A 304 8.12 -31.26 -10.15
CA THR A 304 6.82 -31.41 -9.48
C THR A 304 6.33 -30.03 -8.99
N PRO A 305 5.01 -29.81 -8.90
CA PRO A 305 4.46 -28.56 -8.37
C PRO A 305 5.06 -28.16 -7.00
N GLN A 306 5.29 -29.14 -6.12
CA GLN A 306 5.87 -28.91 -4.79
C GLN A 306 7.33 -28.44 -4.87
N THR A 307 8.10 -28.95 -5.84
CA THR A 307 9.49 -28.53 -6.02
C THR A 307 9.57 -27.13 -6.62
N ALA A 308 8.69 -26.82 -7.58
CA ALA A 308 8.57 -25.49 -8.17
C ALA A 308 8.19 -24.43 -7.12
N GLU A 309 7.18 -24.72 -6.28
CA GLU A 309 6.78 -23.88 -5.16
C GLU A 309 7.94 -23.65 -4.17
N ALA A 310 8.63 -24.72 -3.75
CA ALA A 310 9.75 -24.61 -2.84
C ALA A 310 10.90 -23.75 -3.40
N LEU A 311 11.20 -23.85 -4.70
CA LEU A 311 12.22 -23.04 -5.36
C LEU A 311 11.84 -21.56 -5.41
N ILE A 312 10.61 -21.23 -5.80
CA ILE A 312 10.12 -19.84 -5.86
C ILE A 312 10.11 -19.23 -4.45
N CYS A 313 9.60 -19.95 -3.46
CA CYS A 313 9.56 -19.49 -2.08
C CYS A 313 10.97 -19.31 -1.49
N ALA A 314 11.89 -20.24 -1.74
CA ALA A 314 13.27 -20.12 -1.27
C ALA A 314 14.00 -18.95 -1.92
N GLN A 315 13.80 -18.72 -3.22
CA GLN A 315 14.37 -17.57 -3.93
C GLN A 315 13.88 -16.25 -3.32
N ASN A 316 12.56 -16.07 -3.17
CA ASN A 316 11.98 -14.87 -2.57
C ASN A 316 12.49 -14.64 -1.14
N TRP A 317 12.62 -15.71 -0.34
CA TRP A 317 13.16 -15.62 1.01
C TRP A 317 14.64 -15.21 1.07
N ILE A 318 15.45 -15.68 0.13
CA ILE A 318 16.88 -15.32 0.06
C ILE A 318 17.05 -13.87 -0.44
N GLN A 319 16.16 -13.40 -1.33
CA GLN A 319 16.20 -12.05 -1.90
C GLN A 319 15.67 -10.98 -0.97
N SER A 320 14.88 -11.31 0.06
CA SER A 320 14.43 -10.34 1.07
C SER A 320 15.60 -9.90 1.98
N LYS A 321 16.48 -9.04 1.45
CA LYS A 321 17.54 -8.37 2.24
C LYS A 321 16.95 -7.21 3.05
N PRO A 322 17.60 -6.80 4.16
CA PRO A 322 17.21 -5.61 4.92
C PRO A 322 17.37 -4.34 4.06
N LEU A 323 16.52 -3.35 4.32
CA LEU A 323 16.26 -2.07 3.61
C LEU A 323 17.45 -1.18 3.17
N ASP A 324 18.71 -1.58 3.32
CA ASP A 324 19.88 -0.69 3.15
C ASP A 324 20.60 -0.78 1.79
N ASP A 325 20.14 -1.59 0.82
CA ASP A 325 20.91 -1.83 -0.42
C ASP A 325 19.99 -1.78 -1.67
N MET A 326 19.65 -0.57 -2.12
CA MET A 326 18.68 -0.32 -3.21
C MET A 326 19.32 0.26 -4.48
N THR A 327 20.16 -0.47 -5.22
CA THR A 327 20.62 0.03 -6.53
C THR A 327 20.61 -0.94 -7.72
N GLU A 328 20.27 -2.24 -7.58
CA GLU A 328 20.58 -3.19 -8.68
C GLU A 328 19.44 -4.10 -9.20
N GLU A 329 18.17 -3.88 -8.88
CA GLU A 329 17.08 -4.71 -9.45
C GLU A 329 16.15 -3.92 -10.35
N ILE A 330 16.64 -3.46 -11.52
CA ILE A 330 15.79 -2.90 -12.59
C ILE A 330 16.02 -3.57 -13.96
N ASP A 331 17.18 -4.18 -14.23
CA ASP A 331 17.47 -4.75 -15.57
C ASP A 331 16.76 -6.08 -15.90
N GLY A 332 15.94 -6.61 -15.00
CA GLY A 332 15.26 -7.91 -15.20
C GLY A 332 13.83 -7.84 -15.72
N ALA A 333 13.20 -6.66 -15.77
CA ALA A 333 11.76 -6.50 -15.95
C ALA A 333 11.27 -6.32 -17.40
N GLU A 334 12.16 -6.35 -18.40
CA GLU A 334 11.79 -6.08 -19.80
C GLU A 334 11.16 -7.25 -20.57
N GLU A 335 10.92 -8.40 -19.94
CA GLU A 335 10.12 -9.48 -20.54
C GLU A 335 9.03 -9.96 -19.57
N ILE A 336 8.00 -9.14 -19.38
CA ILE A 336 6.73 -9.61 -18.82
C ILE A 336 5.82 -9.95 -20.01
N ASP A 337 5.67 -11.25 -20.23
CA ASP A 337 4.77 -11.85 -21.21
C ASP A 337 3.34 -11.32 -21.05
N GLU A 338 2.71 -11.13 -22.19
CA GLU A 338 1.53 -10.33 -22.43
C GLU A 338 0.26 -11.00 -21.87
N GLY A 339 -0.12 -10.71 -20.62
CA GLY A 339 -1.40 -11.21 -20.11
C GLY A 339 -1.88 -10.56 -18.82
N ASN A 340 -3.00 -9.84 -18.91
CA ASN A 340 -3.89 -9.49 -17.80
C ASN A 340 -3.35 -8.58 -16.67
N ILE A 341 -3.13 -7.30 -16.97
CA ILE A 341 -3.36 -6.25 -15.94
C ILE A 341 -4.87 -5.96 -15.91
N LEU A 342 -5.64 -6.92 -15.40
CA LEU A 342 -6.99 -6.68 -14.91
C LEU A 342 -6.84 -6.47 -13.41
N PHE A 343 -7.17 -5.28 -12.92
CA PHE A 343 -7.48 -5.08 -11.50
C PHE A 343 -8.76 -5.85 -11.16
N GLU A 344 -8.70 -7.18 -11.16
CA GLU A 344 -9.70 -8.04 -10.53
C GLU A 344 -9.35 -8.12 -9.04
N VAL A 345 -9.86 -7.16 -8.27
CA VAL A 345 -10.11 -7.38 -6.85
C VAL A 345 -11.32 -8.32 -6.77
N ARG A 346 -11.07 -9.63 -6.83
CA ARG A 346 -12.06 -10.61 -6.36
C ARG A 346 -12.10 -10.55 -4.83
N ILE A 347 -13.13 -9.90 -4.29
CA ILE A 347 -13.64 -10.19 -2.94
C ILE A 347 -14.75 -11.24 -3.11
#